data_AF-A0A066RI33-F1
#
_entry.id   AF-A0A066RI33-F1
#
_cell.length_a   1.000
_cell.length_b   1.000
_cell.length_c   1.000
_cell.angle_alpha   90.00
_cell.angle_beta   90.00
_cell.angle_gamma   90.00
#
_symmetry.space_group_name_H-M   'P 1'
#
loop_
_entity.id
_entity.type
_entity.pdbx_description
1 polymer ?
#
loop_
_entity_poly.entity_id
_entity_poly.type
_entity_poly.pdbx_seq_one_letter_code
_entity_poly.pdbx_strand_id
1 'polypeptide(L)'
;MSQLGLGVCLGIVLLIVAVSRYFALMKEVREAAREQARRDEKYRQVLEQAKAVEHEEKVRKAQSGHIPSILSLAKENEVGNLREAVSWYQKAAELGNEIGQNALARLCRQDVDDPHGEARSRYWTCIIKANNNDPEALFELGRYEIRGYGTAINIASGVGHLIKAAEMDYVPAQLFLGDWYVVESNPSPSPRNAFFWRLKSAVNGDSKGCIKVAYCYQTGVGVAKDRRRAIYWLEKATELGSVEAQYLAGKMHLNQDQPVTNVTDAAVAYIWFSVAFASGYLDAKKERDMAVQHVGIESILNVQKVAKQIYKLVHNPPVPEHAIMDLLDKVYDRSKYRPTDAELDGALGSINGDVSEGDYQSTPSPASVSGSASNDWSGDMVTTETFTS
;
A
#
# COMPACT_ATOMS: atom_id res chain seq x y z
N MET A 1 -67.98 -45.30 -82.91
CA MET A 1 -67.45 -44.11 -82.22
C MET A 1 -68.63 -43.39 -81.59
N SER A 2 -68.88 -43.43 -80.28
CA SER A 2 -68.37 -42.36 -79.40
C SER A 2 -68.52 -42.64 -77.89
N GLN A 3 -68.83 -43.87 -77.46
CA GLN A 3 -68.83 -44.22 -76.02
C GLN A 3 -67.43 -44.06 -75.37
N LEU A 4 -66.34 -44.20 -76.15
CA LEU A 4 -64.97 -43.93 -75.71
C LEU A 4 -64.63 -42.43 -75.58
N GLY A 5 -65.29 -41.54 -76.33
CA GLY A 5 -64.98 -40.11 -76.36
C GLY A 5 -65.59 -39.32 -75.20
N LEU A 6 -66.78 -39.72 -74.74
CA LEU A 6 -67.43 -39.14 -73.57
C LEU A 6 -66.69 -39.46 -72.27
N GLY A 7 -66.15 -40.66 -72.12
CA GLY A 7 -65.34 -41.05 -70.95
C GLY A 7 -64.02 -40.28 -70.85
N VAL A 8 -63.36 -40.02 -71.98
CA VAL A 8 -62.12 -39.22 -72.04
C VAL A 8 -62.40 -37.74 -71.72
N CYS A 9 -63.46 -37.16 -72.26
CA CYS A 9 -63.87 -35.79 -71.92
C CYS A 9 -64.26 -35.65 -70.43
N LEU A 10 -64.98 -36.62 -69.86
CA LEU A 10 -65.33 -36.60 -68.44
C LEU A 10 -64.09 -36.71 -67.55
N GLY A 11 -63.12 -37.57 -67.93
CA GLY A 11 -61.84 -37.71 -67.24
C GLY A 11 -60.99 -36.45 -67.28
N ILE A 12 -60.92 -35.75 -68.42
CA ILE A 12 -60.21 -34.47 -68.55
C ILE A 12 -60.86 -33.39 -67.70
N VAL A 13 -62.20 -33.28 -67.71
CA VAL A 13 -62.93 -32.32 -66.86
C VAL A 13 -62.71 -32.61 -65.37
N LEU A 14 -62.77 -33.88 -64.95
CA LEU A 14 -62.47 -34.27 -63.57
C LEU A 14 -61.03 -33.97 -63.18
N LEU A 15 -60.07 -34.15 -64.11
CA LEU A 15 -58.66 -33.84 -63.87
C LEU A 15 -58.40 -32.34 -63.78
N ILE A 16 -59.06 -31.53 -64.62
CA ILE A 16 -59.03 -30.05 -64.53
C ILE A 16 -59.63 -29.58 -63.20
N VAL A 17 -60.74 -30.18 -62.75
CA VAL A 17 -61.37 -29.87 -61.46
C VAL A 17 -60.48 -30.31 -60.28
N ALA A 18 -59.80 -31.45 -60.38
CA ALA A 18 -58.86 -31.92 -59.36
C ALA A 18 -57.63 -31.00 -59.27
N VAL A 19 -57.07 -30.60 -60.41
CA VAL A 19 -55.95 -29.67 -60.49
C VAL A 19 -56.34 -28.28 -59.98
N SER A 20 -57.53 -27.77 -60.33
CA SER A 20 -58.00 -26.47 -59.83
C SER A 20 -58.26 -26.49 -58.33
N ARG A 21 -58.85 -27.56 -57.79
CA ARG A 21 -58.98 -27.77 -56.34
C ARG A 21 -57.64 -27.88 -55.64
N TYR A 22 -56.67 -28.58 -56.21
CA TYR A 22 -55.31 -28.68 -55.67
C TYR A 22 -54.63 -27.32 -55.59
N PHE A 23 -54.70 -26.51 -56.65
CA PHE A 23 -54.14 -25.15 -56.64
C PHE A 23 -54.86 -24.22 -55.67
N ALA A 24 -56.18 -24.32 -55.53
CA ALA A 24 -56.95 -23.56 -54.56
C ALA A 24 -56.56 -23.92 -53.11
N LEU A 25 -56.47 -25.22 -52.80
CA LEU A 25 -56.04 -25.72 -51.48
C LEU A 25 -54.59 -25.28 -51.18
N MET A 26 -53.69 -25.38 -52.15
CA MET A 26 -52.30 -24.92 -52.00
C MET A 26 -52.20 -23.39 -51.83
N LYS A 27 -53.13 -22.62 -52.40
CA LYS A 27 -53.21 -21.16 -52.19
C LYS A 27 -53.65 -20.85 -50.76
N GLU A 28 -54.68 -21.52 -50.23
CA GLU A 28 -55.13 -21.39 -48.83
C GLU A 28 -54.03 -21.76 -47.84
N VAL A 29 -53.31 -22.87 -48.06
CA VAL A 29 -52.18 -23.29 -47.22
C VAL A 29 -51.04 -22.25 -47.25
N ARG A 30 -50.73 -21.68 -48.43
CA ARG A 30 -49.72 -20.60 -48.54
C ARG A 30 -50.18 -19.31 -47.89
N GLU A 31 -51.46 -18.95 -48.00
CA GLU A 31 -52.03 -17.76 -47.37
C GLU A 31 -52.03 -17.89 -45.84
N ALA A 32 -52.46 -19.03 -45.31
CA ALA A 32 -52.36 -19.38 -43.90
C ALA A 32 -50.90 -19.33 -43.41
N ALA A 33 -49.96 -19.90 -44.16
CA ALA A 33 -48.53 -19.85 -43.83
C ALA A 33 -47.98 -18.41 -43.83
N ARG A 34 -48.39 -17.55 -44.77
CA ARG A 34 -48.01 -16.12 -44.81
C ARG A 34 -48.62 -15.32 -43.66
N GLU A 35 -49.83 -15.66 -43.24
CA GLU A 35 -50.45 -15.04 -42.07
C GLU A 35 -49.77 -15.46 -40.78
N GLN A 36 -49.42 -16.74 -40.63
CA GLN A 36 -48.67 -17.23 -39.50
C GLN A 36 -47.28 -16.58 -39.43
N ALA A 37 -46.56 -16.51 -40.56
CA ALA A 37 -45.28 -15.80 -40.62
C ALA A 37 -45.41 -14.31 -40.21
N ARG A 38 -46.46 -13.61 -40.64
CA ARG A 38 -46.73 -12.21 -40.22
C ARG A 38 -47.04 -12.09 -38.73
N ARG A 39 -47.74 -13.06 -38.13
CA ARG A 39 -48.01 -13.08 -36.69
C ARG A 39 -46.74 -13.37 -35.89
N ASP A 40 -45.94 -14.33 -36.34
CA ASP A 40 -44.68 -14.70 -35.71
C ASP A 40 -43.66 -13.56 -35.77
N GLU A 41 -43.63 -12.81 -36.87
CA GLU A 41 -42.79 -11.62 -37.01
C GLU A 41 -43.23 -10.50 -36.07
N LYS A 42 -44.54 -10.19 -36.00
CA LYS A 42 -45.08 -9.22 -35.03
C LYS A 42 -44.82 -9.65 -33.59
N TYR A 43 -44.98 -10.93 -33.28
CA TYR A 43 -44.69 -11.47 -31.96
C TYR A 43 -43.21 -11.31 -31.59
N ARG A 44 -42.30 -11.61 -32.53
CA ARG A 44 -40.86 -11.36 -32.36
C ARG A 44 -40.56 -9.88 -32.11
N GLN A 45 -41.16 -8.97 -32.88
CA GLN A 45 -40.97 -7.53 -32.68
C GLN A 45 -41.45 -7.06 -31.29
N VAL A 46 -42.61 -7.51 -30.82
CA VAL A 46 -43.10 -7.19 -29.47
C VAL A 46 -42.15 -7.74 -28.40
N LEU A 47 -41.65 -8.96 -28.60
CA LEU A 47 -40.68 -9.57 -27.68
C LEU A 47 -39.36 -8.79 -27.63
N GLU A 48 -38.85 -8.35 -28.79
CA GLU A 48 -37.64 -7.52 -28.89
C GLU A 48 -37.84 -6.16 -28.23
N GLN A 49 -38.97 -5.50 -28.46
CA GLN A 49 -39.33 -4.24 -27.80
C GLN A 49 -39.44 -4.42 -26.28
N ALA A 50 -40.09 -5.49 -25.82
CA ALA A 50 -40.19 -5.77 -24.39
C ALA A 50 -38.81 -5.99 -23.75
N LYS A 51 -37.92 -6.72 -24.42
CA LYS A 51 -36.52 -6.90 -23.98
C LYS A 51 -35.74 -5.60 -23.95
N ALA A 52 -35.92 -4.73 -24.95
CA ALA A 52 -35.27 -3.42 -25.00
C ALA A 52 -35.72 -2.54 -23.83
N VAL A 53 -37.03 -2.48 -23.57
CA VAL A 53 -37.58 -1.72 -22.43
C VAL A 53 -37.08 -2.27 -21.09
N GLU A 54 -37.05 -3.61 -20.92
CA GLU A 54 -36.51 -4.23 -19.71
C GLU A 54 -35.02 -3.90 -19.50
N HIS A 55 -34.24 -3.92 -20.58
CA HIS A 55 -32.82 -3.56 -20.55
C HIS A 55 -32.63 -2.08 -20.19
N GLU A 56 -33.38 -1.16 -20.82
CA GLU A 56 -33.36 0.27 -20.50
C GLU A 56 -33.74 0.53 -19.03
N GLU A 57 -34.76 -0.16 -18.50
CA GLU A 57 -35.13 -0.05 -17.11
C GLU A 57 -34.02 -0.54 -16.17
N LYS A 58 -33.35 -1.64 -16.53
CA LYS A 58 -32.20 -2.17 -15.78
C LYS A 58 -31.04 -1.18 -15.78
N VAL A 59 -30.71 -0.59 -16.93
CA VAL A 59 -29.68 0.46 -17.05
C VAL A 59 -30.04 1.67 -16.19
N ARG A 60 -31.30 2.11 -16.22
CA ARG A 60 -31.76 3.22 -15.36
C ARG A 60 -31.62 2.90 -13.87
N LYS A 61 -31.98 1.69 -13.42
CA LYS A 61 -31.77 1.24 -12.04
C LYS A 61 -30.29 1.18 -11.67
N ALA A 62 -29.44 0.68 -12.57
CA ALA A 62 -28.00 0.66 -12.35
C ALA A 62 -27.41 2.08 -12.31
N GLN A 63 -27.93 3.00 -13.12
CA GLN A 63 -27.57 4.41 -13.09
C GLN A 63 -27.93 5.06 -11.75
N SER A 64 -29.07 4.69 -11.15
CA SER A 64 -29.47 5.17 -9.82
C SER A 64 -28.73 4.53 -8.64
N GLY A 65 -27.78 3.62 -8.87
CA GLY A 65 -27.00 2.97 -7.81
C GLY A 65 -27.57 1.64 -7.31
N HIS A 66 -28.55 1.05 -8.00
CA HIS A 66 -29.10 -0.26 -7.60
C HIS A 66 -28.08 -1.39 -7.85
N ILE A 67 -27.43 -1.85 -6.78
CA ILE A 67 -26.32 -2.82 -6.82
C ILE A 67 -26.65 -4.08 -7.64
N PRO A 68 -27.80 -4.78 -7.45
CA PRO A 68 -28.10 -5.97 -8.24
C PRO A 68 -28.18 -5.70 -9.74
N SER A 69 -28.72 -4.54 -10.15
CA SER A 69 -28.79 -4.15 -11.57
C SER A 69 -27.40 -3.83 -12.12
N ILE A 70 -26.54 -3.17 -11.34
CA ILE A 70 -25.15 -2.90 -11.71
C ILE A 70 -24.40 -4.22 -11.94
N LEU A 71 -24.48 -5.16 -10.98
CA LEU A 71 -23.78 -6.44 -11.08
C LEU A 71 -24.30 -7.32 -12.23
N SER A 72 -25.61 -7.29 -12.50
CA SER A 72 -26.20 -7.98 -13.67
C SER A 72 -25.63 -7.44 -14.97
N LEU A 73 -25.62 -6.11 -15.16
CA LEU A 73 -25.07 -5.48 -16.36
C LEU A 73 -23.57 -5.72 -16.49
N ALA A 74 -22.83 -5.64 -15.38
CA ALA A 74 -21.41 -5.94 -15.37
C ALA A 74 -21.14 -7.39 -15.85
N LYS A 75 -21.92 -8.35 -15.34
CA LYS A 75 -21.76 -9.76 -15.68
C LYS A 75 -22.12 -10.06 -17.13
N GLU A 76 -23.17 -9.43 -17.66
CA GLU A 76 -23.56 -9.53 -19.08
C GLU A 76 -22.44 -9.06 -20.02
N ASN A 77 -21.68 -8.03 -19.61
CA ASN A 77 -20.62 -7.44 -20.40
C ASN A 77 -19.25 -8.15 -20.27
N GLU A 78 -19.05 -9.06 -19.31
CA GLU A 78 -17.71 -9.68 -19.06
C GLU A 78 -17.10 -10.37 -20.29
N VAL A 79 -17.93 -11.05 -21.11
CA VAL A 79 -17.45 -11.84 -22.25
C VAL A 79 -17.33 -11.01 -23.53
N GLY A 80 -18.20 -10.00 -23.69
CA GLY A 80 -18.31 -9.23 -24.92
C GLY A 80 -17.67 -7.84 -24.89
N ASN A 81 -17.66 -7.18 -23.72
CA ASN A 81 -17.18 -5.82 -23.55
C ASN A 81 -16.55 -5.62 -22.17
N LEU A 82 -15.31 -6.08 -22.03
CA LEU A 82 -14.57 -6.06 -20.75
C LEU A 82 -14.50 -4.66 -20.14
N ARG A 83 -14.30 -3.61 -20.95
CA ARG A 83 -14.22 -2.22 -20.48
C ARG A 83 -15.53 -1.75 -19.85
N GLU A 84 -16.65 -2.07 -20.49
CA GLU A 84 -17.96 -1.75 -19.93
C GLU A 84 -18.23 -2.55 -18.65
N ALA A 85 -17.87 -3.84 -18.62
CA ALA A 85 -17.96 -4.65 -17.40
C ALA A 85 -17.15 -4.05 -16.24
N VAL A 86 -15.90 -3.65 -16.50
CA VAL A 86 -15.05 -2.95 -15.51
C VAL A 86 -15.70 -1.65 -15.05
N SER A 87 -16.30 -0.86 -15.93
CA SER A 87 -16.98 0.39 -15.54
C SER A 87 -18.18 0.16 -14.60
N TRP A 88 -18.96 -0.89 -14.83
CA TRP A 88 -20.07 -1.25 -13.95
C TRP A 88 -19.58 -1.81 -12.61
N TYR A 89 -18.56 -2.68 -12.63
CA TYR A 89 -17.97 -3.18 -11.39
C TYR A 89 -17.29 -2.08 -10.57
N GLN A 90 -16.67 -1.09 -11.22
CA GLN A 90 -16.13 0.11 -10.57
C GLN A 90 -17.23 0.84 -9.81
N LYS A 91 -18.38 1.08 -10.44
CA LYS A 91 -19.53 1.70 -9.79
C LYS A 91 -20.06 0.89 -8.60
N ALA A 92 -20.11 -0.44 -8.71
CA ALA A 92 -20.49 -1.29 -7.58
C ALA A 92 -19.47 -1.19 -6.44
N ALA A 93 -18.18 -1.18 -6.76
CA ALA A 93 -17.10 -1.11 -5.77
C ALA A 93 -17.05 0.23 -5.03
N GLU A 94 -17.33 1.34 -5.73
CA GLU A 94 -17.50 2.69 -5.15
C GLU A 94 -18.68 2.76 -4.17
N LEU A 95 -19.70 1.92 -4.36
CA LEU A 95 -20.81 1.73 -3.41
C LEU A 95 -20.46 0.75 -2.28
N GLY A 96 -19.20 0.34 -2.16
CA GLY A 96 -18.72 -0.60 -1.14
C GLY A 96 -19.08 -2.06 -1.41
N ASN A 97 -19.48 -2.42 -2.62
CA ASN A 97 -19.85 -3.80 -2.92
C ASN A 97 -18.62 -4.70 -3.14
N GLU A 98 -18.48 -5.72 -2.31
CA GLU A 98 -17.37 -6.69 -2.35
C GLU A 98 -17.28 -7.49 -3.66
N ILE A 99 -18.42 -7.83 -4.28
CA ILE A 99 -18.43 -8.55 -5.56
C ILE A 99 -17.80 -7.68 -6.65
N GLY A 100 -18.13 -6.39 -6.67
CA GLY A 100 -17.50 -5.41 -7.56
C GLY A 100 -15.99 -5.30 -7.34
N GLN A 101 -15.56 -5.16 -6.08
CA GLN A 101 -14.14 -5.09 -5.72
C GLN A 101 -13.36 -6.34 -6.17
N ASN A 102 -13.89 -7.54 -5.87
CA ASN A 102 -13.31 -8.81 -6.29
C ASN A 102 -13.26 -8.95 -7.82
N ALA A 103 -14.30 -8.51 -8.51
CA ALA A 103 -14.34 -8.52 -9.97
C ALA A 103 -13.25 -7.61 -10.55
N LEU A 104 -13.07 -6.39 -10.03
CA LEU A 104 -12.02 -5.47 -10.49
C LEU A 104 -10.61 -6.01 -10.21
N ALA A 105 -10.38 -6.59 -9.03
CA ALA A 105 -9.12 -7.25 -8.72
C ALA A 105 -8.78 -8.34 -9.75
N ARG A 106 -9.76 -9.07 -10.28
CA ARG A 106 -9.55 -10.10 -11.31
C ARG A 106 -9.48 -9.55 -12.73
N LEU A 107 -10.38 -8.65 -13.10
CA LEU A 107 -10.63 -8.24 -14.49
C LEU A 107 -9.69 -7.13 -14.95
N CYS A 108 -9.24 -6.23 -14.08
CA CYS A 108 -8.38 -5.11 -14.48
C CYS A 108 -7.09 -5.57 -15.16
N ARG A 109 -6.49 -6.70 -14.71
CA ARG A 109 -5.27 -7.26 -15.32
C ARG A 109 -5.51 -8.05 -16.62
N GLN A 110 -6.77 -8.32 -16.96
CA GLN A 110 -7.13 -9.08 -18.17
C GLN A 110 -7.29 -8.20 -19.40
N ASP A 111 -7.47 -6.89 -19.21
CA ASP A 111 -7.49 -5.93 -20.30
C ASP A 111 -6.05 -5.71 -20.81
N VAL A 112 -5.69 -6.44 -21.87
CA VAL A 112 -4.35 -6.40 -22.48
C VAL A 112 -4.02 -5.02 -23.05
N ASP A 113 -5.06 -4.25 -23.42
CA ASP A 113 -4.90 -2.92 -24.00
C ASP A 113 -4.77 -1.82 -22.93
N ASP A 114 -4.94 -2.16 -21.64
CA ASP A 114 -4.82 -1.21 -20.55
C ASP A 114 -3.44 -1.29 -19.86
N PRO A 115 -2.54 -0.32 -20.10
CA PRO A 115 -1.20 -0.33 -19.52
C PRO A 115 -1.21 -0.20 -17.98
N HIS A 116 -2.32 0.25 -17.38
CA HIS A 116 -2.49 0.40 -15.94
C HIS A 116 -3.36 -0.71 -15.32
N GLY A 117 -3.77 -1.70 -16.10
CA GLY A 117 -4.64 -2.79 -15.66
C GLY A 117 -4.08 -3.58 -14.47
N GLU A 118 -2.79 -3.94 -14.51
CA GLU A 118 -2.10 -4.62 -13.41
C GLU A 118 -2.05 -3.76 -12.14
N ALA A 119 -1.79 -2.46 -12.28
CA ALA A 119 -1.75 -1.55 -11.14
C ALA A 119 -3.12 -1.44 -10.45
N ARG A 120 -4.20 -1.26 -11.22
CA ARG A 120 -5.58 -1.23 -10.69
C ARG A 120 -5.97 -2.56 -10.05
N SER A 121 -5.54 -3.67 -10.64
CA SER A 121 -5.78 -5.00 -10.07
C SER A 121 -5.15 -5.16 -8.69
N ARG A 122 -3.90 -4.70 -8.51
CA ARG A 122 -3.22 -4.70 -7.21
C ARG A 122 -3.90 -3.77 -6.22
N TYR A 123 -4.29 -2.57 -6.65
CA TYR A 123 -5.02 -1.61 -5.82
C TYR A 123 -6.29 -2.24 -5.23
N TRP A 124 -7.15 -2.83 -6.07
CA TRP A 124 -8.37 -3.49 -5.60
C TRP A 124 -8.10 -4.72 -4.73
N THR A 125 -7.02 -5.46 -4.99
CA THR A 125 -6.59 -6.57 -4.13
C THR A 125 -6.22 -6.07 -2.73
N CYS A 126 -5.55 -4.93 -2.62
CA CYS A 126 -5.25 -4.30 -1.34
C CYS A 126 -6.51 -3.84 -0.61
N ILE A 127 -7.49 -3.23 -1.29
CA ILE A 127 -8.78 -2.85 -0.69
C ILE A 127 -9.47 -4.05 -0.04
N ILE A 128 -9.57 -5.17 -0.74
CA ILE A 128 -10.25 -6.38 -0.23
C ILE A 128 -9.58 -6.88 1.06
N LYS A 129 -8.25 -6.88 1.10
CA LYS A 129 -7.48 -7.29 2.30
C LYS A 129 -7.56 -6.25 3.41
N ALA A 130 -7.51 -4.97 3.08
CA ALA A 130 -7.62 -3.86 4.02
C ALA A 130 -9.01 -3.82 4.71
N ASN A 131 -10.07 -4.21 4.00
CA ASN A 131 -11.42 -4.38 4.59
C ASN A 131 -11.44 -5.44 5.70
N ASN A 132 -10.52 -6.40 5.66
CA ASN A 132 -10.33 -7.41 6.72
C ASN A 132 -9.31 -6.96 7.79
N ASN A 133 -8.95 -5.67 7.83
CA ASN A 133 -7.94 -5.08 8.70
C ASN A 133 -6.55 -5.73 8.58
N ASP A 134 -6.16 -6.13 7.38
CA ASP A 134 -4.78 -6.57 7.13
C ASP A 134 -3.83 -5.35 7.13
N PRO A 135 -2.85 -5.26 8.06
CA PRO A 135 -2.02 -4.06 8.21
C PRO A 135 -1.04 -3.84 7.04
N GLU A 136 -0.55 -4.92 6.42
CA GLU A 136 0.31 -4.84 5.24
C GLU A 136 -0.49 -4.31 4.04
N ALA A 137 -1.71 -4.78 3.85
CA ALA A 137 -2.59 -4.27 2.79
C ALA A 137 -3.00 -2.82 3.00
N LEU A 138 -3.28 -2.40 4.25
CA LEU A 138 -3.52 -1.00 4.60
C LEU A 138 -2.30 -0.13 4.28
N PHE A 139 -1.10 -0.61 4.60
CA PHE A 139 0.15 0.07 4.28
C PHE A 139 0.35 0.25 2.77
N GLU A 140 0.21 -0.83 1.99
CA GLU A 140 0.33 -0.78 0.53
C GLU A 140 -0.77 0.06 -0.11
N LEU A 141 -2.01 -0.04 0.37
CA LEU A 141 -3.13 0.79 -0.08
C LEU A 141 -2.81 2.29 0.11
N GLY A 142 -2.33 2.65 1.30
CA GLY A 142 -1.96 4.03 1.60
C GLY A 142 -0.86 4.57 0.68
N ARG A 143 0.16 3.75 0.39
CA ARG A 143 1.23 4.10 -0.57
C ARG A 143 0.71 4.24 -1.99
N TYR A 144 -0.22 3.39 -2.42
CA TYR A 144 -0.84 3.48 -3.74
C TYR A 144 -1.65 4.75 -3.90
N GLU A 145 -2.42 5.16 -2.88
CA GLU A 145 -3.21 6.38 -2.93
C GLU A 145 -2.37 7.64 -2.91
N ILE A 146 -1.28 7.68 -2.12
CA ILE A 146 -0.33 8.81 -2.14
C ILE A 146 0.34 8.97 -3.51
N ARG A 147 0.65 7.86 -4.19
CA ARG A 147 1.37 7.87 -5.47
C ARG A 147 0.46 7.89 -6.71
N GLY A 148 -0.83 7.58 -6.57
CA GLY A 148 -1.73 7.33 -7.69
C GLY A 148 -1.43 6.01 -8.43
N TYR A 149 -0.99 4.96 -7.73
CA TYR A 149 -0.71 3.66 -8.34
C TYR A 149 -2.00 2.84 -8.47
N GLY A 150 -2.54 2.74 -9.68
CA GLY A 150 -3.80 2.02 -9.92
C GLY A 150 -5.04 2.77 -9.41
N THR A 151 -4.88 4.04 -9.03
CA THR A 151 -5.95 4.93 -8.56
C THR A 151 -5.54 6.39 -8.80
N ALA A 152 -6.46 7.33 -8.66
CA ALA A 152 -6.11 8.75 -8.63
C ALA A 152 -5.35 9.08 -7.34
N ILE A 153 -4.49 10.10 -7.37
CA ILE A 153 -3.77 10.55 -6.17
C ILE A 153 -4.78 11.01 -5.12
N ASN A 154 -4.71 10.41 -3.94
CA ASN A 154 -5.51 10.78 -2.78
C ASN A 154 -4.64 10.68 -1.51
N ILE A 155 -3.89 11.75 -1.23
CA ILE A 155 -2.96 11.79 -0.10
C ILE A 155 -3.70 11.64 1.24
N ALA A 156 -4.86 12.28 1.40
CA ALA A 156 -5.63 12.25 2.64
C ALA A 156 -6.05 10.81 2.99
N SER A 157 -6.70 10.12 2.05
CA SER A 157 -7.08 8.70 2.21
C SER A 157 -5.84 7.83 2.45
N GLY A 158 -4.77 8.08 1.69
CA GLY A 158 -3.57 7.28 1.78
C GLY A 158 -2.88 7.38 3.15
N VAL A 159 -2.79 8.58 3.70
CA VAL A 159 -2.29 8.82 5.06
C VAL A 159 -3.22 8.21 6.11
N GLY A 160 -4.54 8.28 5.93
CA GLY A 160 -5.51 7.63 6.83
C GLY A 160 -5.30 6.11 6.93
N HIS A 161 -5.12 5.42 5.78
CA HIS A 161 -4.83 3.99 5.75
C HIS A 161 -3.47 3.65 6.40
N LEU A 162 -2.44 4.48 6.18
CA LEU A 162 -1.14 4.31 6.82
C LEU A 162 -1.22 4.48 8.35
N ILE A 163 -1.96 5.48 8.83
CA ILE A 163 -2.18 5.69 10.26
C ILE A 163 -2.86 4.47 10.86
N LYS A 164 -3.92 3.98 10.23
CA LYS A 164 -4.62 2.76 10.68
C LYS A 164 -3.67 1.56 10.77
N ALA A 165 -2.83 1.33 9.77
CA ALA A 165 -1.82 0.26 9.82
C ALA A 165 -0.81 0.49 10.96
N ALA A 166 -0.33 1.71 11.13
CA ALA A 166 0.66 2.08 12.14
C ALA A 166 0.10 2.01 13.58
N GLU A 167 -1.20 2.24 13.75
CA GLU A 167 -1.93 2.03 15.01
C GLU A 167 -2.07 0.56 15.39
N MET A 168 -2.08 -0.34 14.40
CA MET A 168 -2.01 -1.78 14.59
C MET A 168 -0.58 -2.30 14.82
N ASP A 169 0.32 -1.42 15.26
CA ASP A 169 1.74 -1.68 15.50
C ASP A 169 2.54 -2.20 14.29
N TYR A 170 2.05 -1.93 13.08
CA TYR A 170 2.77 -2.26 11.85
C TYR A 170 3.95 -1.31 11.64
N VAL A 171 5.13 -1.75 12.07
CA VAL A 171 6.39 -0.99 12.06
C VAL A 171 6.70 -0.34 10.69
N PRO A 172 6.52 -1.00 9.52
CA PRO A 172 6.78 -0.35 8.24
C PRO A 172 5.92 0.89 8.01
N ALA A 173 4.65 0.89 8.45
CA ALA A 173 3.78 2.06 8.36
C ALA A 173 4.23 3.17 9.32
N GLN A 174 4.64 2.83 10.54
CA GLN A 174 5.17 3.79 11.50
C GLN A 174 6.44 4.47 10.97
N LEU A 175 7.39 3.71 10.44
CA LEU A 175 8.61 4.25 9.83
C LEU A 175 8.29 5.12 8.61
N PHE A 176 7.38 4.66 7.74
CA PHE A 176 6.97 5.41 6.56
C PHE A 176 6.33 6.75 6.94
N LEU A 177 5.40 6.77 7.89
CA LEU A 177 4.80 8.02 8.39
C LEU A 177 5.86 8.93 9.02
N GLY A 178 6.79 8.33 9.77
CA GLY A 178 7.94 9.00 10.34
C GLY A 178 8.77 9.77 9.32
N ASP A 179 8.91 9.24 8.10
CA ASP A 179 9.62 9.90 7.01
C ASP A 179 8.70 10.82 6.19
N TRP A 180 7.46 10.39 5.94
CA TRP A 180 6.46 11.14 5.18
C TRP A 180 6.23 12.54 5.75
N TYR A 181 6.17 12.69 7.07
CA TYR A 181 5.90 13.97 7.72
C TYR A 181 7.04 14.99 7.66
N VAL A 182 8.23 14.61 7.18
CA VAL A 182 9.39 15.53 7.02
C VAL A 182 9.86 15.66 5.56
N VAL A 183 9.31 14.84 4.66
CA VAL A 183 9.60 14.95 3.22
C VAL A 183 9.04 16.25 2.65
N GLU A 184 9.83 16.95 1.84
CA GLU A 184 9.47 18.24 1.24
C GLU A 184 8.23 18.18 0.34
N SER A 185 7.97 17.04 -0.30
CA SER A 185 6.79 16.85 -1.17
C SER A 185 5.48 16.65 -0.41
N ASN A 186 5.52 16.49 0.91
CA ASN A 186 4.31 16.38 1.72
C ASN A 186 3.63 17.76 1.80
N PRO A 187 2.34 17.90 1.41
CA PRO A 187 1.64 19.18 1.48
C PRO A 187 1.40 19.68 2.92
N SER A 188 1.43 18.79 3.92
CA SER A 188 1.21 19.09 5.33
C SER A 188 2.32 18.45 6.19
N PRO A 189 3.57 18.94 6.10
CA PRO A 189 4.67 18.40 6.88
C PRO A 189 4.48 18.71 8.37
N SER A 190 4.83 17.76 9.23
CA SER A 190 4.74 17.90 10.69
C SER A 190 5.92 17.17 11.35
N PRO A 191 7.03 17.88 11.63
CA PRO A 191 8.18 17.29 12.31
C PRO A 191 7.81 16.60 13.63
N ARG A 192 6.79 17.10 14.33
CA ARG A 192 6.26 16.50 15.57
C ARG A 192 5.61 15.14 15.30
N ASN A 193 4.79 15.01 14.25
CA ASN A 193 4.20 13.72 13.86
C ASN A 193 5.27 12.75 13.35
N ALA A 194 6.30 13.25 12.65
CA ALA A 194 7.45 12.43 12.28
C ALA A 194 8.15 11.83 13.52
N PHE A 195 8.47 12.67 14.51
CA PHE A 195 9.06 12.20 15.76
C PHE A 195 8.16 11.19 16.48
N PHE A 196 6.85 11.45 16.55
CA PHE A 196 5.88 10.54 17.16
C PHE A 196 5.92 9.14 16.55
N TRP A 197 5.79 9.03 15.23
CA TRP A 197 5.76 7.72 14.56
C TRP A 197 7.12 7.00 14.62
N ARG A 198 8.22 7.76 14.51
CA ARG A 198 9.58 7.23 14.75
C ARG A 198 9.71 6.69 16.18
N LEU A 199 9.22 7.42 17.18
CA LEU A 199 9.24 7.00 18.59
C LEU A 199 8.39 5.75 18.82
N LYS A 200 7.19 5.69 18.24
CA LYS A 200 6.32 4.51 18.34
C LYS A 200 6.99 3.25 17.78
N SER A 201 7.66 3.35 16.62
CA SER A 201 8.43 2.23 16.06
C SER A 201 9.59 1.80 16.95
N ALA A 202 10.29 2.75 17.57
CA ALA A 202 11.39 2.47 18.49
C ALA A 202 10.92 1.80 19.79
N VAL A 203 9.76 2.20 20.32
CA VAL A 203 9.12 1.57 21.49
C VAL A 203 8.67 0.15 21.16
N ASN A 204 8.20 -0.09 19.93
CA ASN A 204 7.86 -1.43 19.42
C ASN A 204 9.08 -2.32 19.12
N GLY A 205 10.30 -1.88 19.50
CA GLY A 205 11.52 -2.68 19.41
C GLY A 205 12.18 -2.67 18.03
N ASP A 206 11.83 -1.73 17.15
CA ASP A 206 12.51 -1.59 15.86
C ASP A 206 13.81 -0.78 15.96
N SER A 207 14.89 -1.36 15.43
CA SER A 207 16.22 -0.74 15.51
C SER A 207 16.39 0.44 14.55
N LYS A 208 15.70 0.45 13.38
CA LYS A 208 15.67 1.61 12.48
C LYS A 208 14.90 2.76 13.13
N GLY A 209 13.79 2.46 13.81
CA GLY A 209 13.01 3.40 14.62
C GLY A 209 13.89 4.07 15.67
N CYS A 210 14.64 3.27 16.44
CA CYS A 210 15.59 3.79 17.42
C CYS A 210 16.63 4.75 16.79
N ILE A 211 17.21 4.40 15.63
CA ILE A 211 18.14 5.29 14.91
C ILE A 211 17.46 6.60 14.50
N LYS A 212 16.24 6.54 13.95
CA LYS A 212 15.49 7.73 13.52
C LYS A 212 15.11 8.63 14.71
N VAL A 213 14.79 8.06 15.86
CA VAL A 213 14.56 8.83 17.10
C VAL A 213 15.84 9.50 17.57
N ALA A 214 16.98 8.80 17.52
CA ALA A 214 18.26 9.39 17.86
C ALA A 214 18.61 10.56 16.93
N TYR A 215 18.32 10.42 15.64
CA TYR A 215 18.47 11.51 14.67
C TYR A 215 17.60 12.72 15.04
N CYS A 216 16.34 12.52 15.41
CA CYS A 216 15.47 13.60 15.87
C CYS A 216 16.04 14.34 17.09
N TYR A 217 16.57 13.61 18.08
CA TYR A 217 17.22 14.23 19.24
C TYR A 217 18.56 14.90 18.92
N GLN A 218 19.28 14.47 17.90
CA GLN A 218 20.50 15.13 17.46
C GLN A 218 20.20 16.45 16.73
N THR A 219 19.24 16.42 15.81
CA THR A 219 18.96 17.52 14.87
C THR A 219 17.86 18.47 15.35
N GLY A 220 17.02 18.03 16.28
CA GLY A 220 15.88 18.79 16.80
C GLY A 220 14.62 18.66 15.94
N VAL A 221 14.52 17.63 15.11
CA VAL A 221 13.33 17.36 14.28
C VAL A 221 12.19 16.89 15.18
N GLY A 222 11.17 17.74 15.35
CA GLY A 222 9.96 17.43 16.12
C GLY A 222 10.10 17.44 17.63
N VAL A 223 11.33 17.53 18.14
CA VAL A 223 11.67 17.49 19.57
C VAL A 223 12.87 18.39 19.84
N ALA A 224 13.07 18.83 21.08
CA ALA A 224 14.27 19.59 21.44
C ALA A 224 15.53 18.72 21.28
N LYS A 225 16.64 19.34 20.83
CA LYS A 225 17.94 18.66 20.75
C LYS A 225 18.35 18.15 22.12
N ASP A 226 18.69 16.87 22.21
CA ASP A 226 19.19 16.23 23.43
C ASP A 226 20.14 15.10 23.08
N ARG A 227 21.44 15.39 23.17
CA ARG A 227 22.51 14.43 22.90
C ARG A 227 22.45 13.19 23.80
N ARG A 228 22.04 13.34 25.07
CA ARG A 228 21.97 12.22 26.01
C ARG A 228 20.90 11.22 25.59
N ARG A 229 19.75 11.73 25.12
CA ARG A 229 18.67 10.91 24.56
C ARG A 229 19.08 10.27 23.23
N ALA A 230 19.77 11.00 22.36
CA ALA A 230 20.28 10.45 21.10
C ALA A 230 21.22 9.24 21.33
N ILE A 231 22.16 9.37 22.27
CA ILE A 231 23.06 8.25 22.66
C ILE A 231 22.25 7.06 23.16
N TYR A 232 21.30 7.28 24.08
CA TYR A 232 20.46 6.19 24.60
C TYR A 232 19.77 5.40 23.48
N TRP A 233 19.12 6.08 22.53
CA TRP A 233 18.40 5.42 21.44
C TRP A 233 19.33 4.69 20.47
N LEU A 234 20.53 5.21 20.20
CA LEU A 234 21.53 4.49 19.41
C LEU A 234 22.02 3.24 20.13
N GLU A 235 22.35 3.33 21.41
CA GLU A 235 22.78 2.17 22.19
C GLU A 235 21.66 1.12 22.28
N LYS A 236 20.40 1.53 22.42
CA LYS A 236 19.25 0.61 22.38
C LYS A 236 19.15 -0.10 21.02
N ALA A 237 19.36 0.62 19.92
CA ALA A 237 19.40 0.03 18.59
C ALA A 237 20.54 -1.00 18.43
N THR A 238 21.68 -0.82 19.12
CA THR A 238 22.76 -1.83 19.13
C THR A 238 22.38 -3.11 19.86
N GLU A 239 21.63 -3.00 20.96
CA GLU A 239 21.09 -4.17 21.70
C GLU A 239 20.06 -4.94 20.85
N LEU A 240 19.36 -4.22 19.97
CA LEU A 240 18.47 -4.78 18.94
C LEU A 240 19.22 -5.30 17.69
N GLY A 241 20.56 -5.30 17.71
CA GLY A 241 21.39 -5.90 16.65
C GLY A 241 21.74 -4.98 15.48
N SER A 242 21.47 -3.67 15.55
CA SER A 242 21.86 -2.76 14.48
C SER A 242 23.36 -2.46 14.49
N VAL A 243 24.03 -2.88 13.41
CA VAL A 243 25.46 -2.58 13.16
C VAL A 243 25.67 -1.10 12.84
N GLU A 244 24.75 -0.49 12.09
CA GLU A 244 24.77 0.94 11.79
C GLU A 244 24.71 1.76 13.09
N ALA A 245 23.86 1.37 14.03
CA ALA A 245 23.75 2.06 15.32
C ALA A 245 25.05 2.03 16.12
N GLN A 246 25.86 0.97 16.01
CA GLN A 246 27.16 0.91 16.69
C GLN A 246 28.09 2.00 16.16
N TYR A 247 28.17 2.16 14.85
CA TYR A 247 28.96 3.23 14.23
C TYR A 247 28.44 4.61 14.63
N LEU A 248 27.12 4.82 14.56
CA LEU A 248 26.48 6.08 14.91
C LEU A 248 26.65 6.42 16.40
N ALA A 249 26.59 5.44 17.31
CA ALA A 249 26.85 5.64 18.73
C ALA A 249 28.28 6.15 18.95
N GLY A 250 29.26 5.55 18.26
CA GLY A 250 30.65 6.02 18.29
C GLY A 250 30.79 7.48 17.84
N LYS A 251 30.13 7.84 16.72
CA LYS A 251 30.09 9.24 16.24
C LYS A 251 29.45 10.17 17.26
N MET A 252 28.33 9.77 17.88
CA MET A 252 27.60 10.59 18.83
C MET A 252 28.41 10.88 20.10
N HIS A 253 29.29 9.97 20.50
CA HIS A 253 30.25 10.20 21.58
C HIS A 253 31.38 11.16 21.20
N LEU A 254 31.85 11.18 19.94
CA LEU A 254 32.91 12.11 19.54
C LEU A 254 32.46 13.53 19.19
N ASN A 255 31.16 13.76 18.95
CA ASN A 255 30.57 15.04 18.53
C ASN A 255 31.39 15.77 17.44
N GLN A 256 31.01 15.62 16.18
CA GLN A 256 31.80 16.13 15.04
C GLN A 256 32.06 17.65 15.07
N ASP A 257 31.24 18.43 15.79
CA ASP A 257 31.31 19.89 15.84
C ASP A 257 32.18 20.45 16.98
N GLN A 258 32.73 19.60 17.85
CA GLN A 258 33.51 20.05 19.00
C GLN A 258 34.81 19.25 19.15
N PRO A 259 35.91 19.89 19.58
CA PRO A 259 37.13 19.17 19.88
C PRO A 259 36.87 18.13 20.97
N VAL A 260 37.44 16.93 20.80
CA VAL A 260 37.32 15.83 21.75
C VAL A 260 38.01 16.23 23.06
N THR A 261 37.23 16.72 24.01
CA THR A 261 37.73 17.18 25.33
C THR A 261 37.62 16.11 26.41
N ASN A 262 36.78 15.09 26.20
CA ASN A 262 36.50 14.06 27.19
C ASN A 262 37.12 12.70 26.82
N VAL A 263 38.09 12.25 27.62
CA VAL A 263 38.77 10.95 27.44
C VAL A 263 37.80 9.78 27.57
N THR A 264 36.73 9.92 28.37
CA THR A 264 35.69 8.89 28.51
C THR A 264 34.90 8.72 27.21
N ASP A 265 34.51 9.83 26.57
CA ASP A 265 33.79 9.78 25.30
C ASP A 265 34.67 9.20 24.18
N ALA A 266 35.96 9.55 24.15
CA ALA A 266 36.92 8.95 23.22
C ALA A 266 37.05 7.43 23.42
N ALA A 267 37.09 6.97 24.67
CA ALA A 267 37.16 5.56 25.02
C ALA A 267 35.90 4.78 24.59
N VAL A 268 34.71 5.32 24.87
CA VAL A 268 33.43 4.71 24.48
C VAL A 268 33.25 4.74 22.96
N ALA A 269 33.65 5.81 22.29
CA ALA A 269 33.65 5.88 20.83
C ALA A 269 34.58 4.84 20.20
N TYR A 270 35.81 4.71 20.71
CA TYR A 270 36.73 3.66 20.27
C TYR A 270 36.12 2.26 20.41
N ILE A 271 35.44 2.00 21.52
CA ILE A 271 34.72 0.73 21.76
C ILE A 271 33.68 0.50 20.67
N TRP A 272 32.80 1.47 20.44
CA TRP A 272 31.73 1.37 19.47
C TRP A 272 32.25 1.18 18.04
N PHE A 273 33.26 1.95 17.62
CA PHE A 273 33.88 1.76 16.31
C PHE A 273 34.60 0.41 16.18
N SER A 274 35.20 -0.10 17.26
CA SER A 274 35.83 -1.41 17.25
C SER A 274 34.80 -2.53 17.07
N VAL A 275 33.64 -2.43 17.73
CA VAL A 275 32.54 -3.39 17.59
C VAL A 275 31.92 -3.29 16.20
N ALA A 276 31.62 -2.08 15.72
CA ALA A 276 31.09 -1.83 14.37
C ALA A 276 31.99 -2.40 13.27
N PHE A 277 33.30 -2.15 13.36
CA PHE A 277 34.27 -2.69 12.42
C PHE A 277 34.29 -4.23 12.43
N ALA A 278 34.28 -4.83 13.63
CA ALA A 278 34.24 -6.28 13.77
C ALA A 278 32.91 -6.89 13.27
N SER A 279 31.81 -6.13 13.34
CA SER A 279 30.50 -6.48 12.78
C SER A 279 30.36 -6.22 11.28
N GLY A 280 31.43 -5.76 10.60
CA GLY A 280 31.47 -5.58 9.14
C GLY A 280 31.32 -4.16 8.63
N TYR A 281 31.16 -3.15 9.51
CA TYR A 281 31.12 -1.74 9.11
C TYR A 281 32.54 -1.19 8.90
N LEU A 282 33.08 -1.38 7.70
CA LEU A 282 34.50 -1.14 7.41
C LEU A 282 34.96 0.31 7.67
N ASP A 283 34.08 1.29 7.43
CA ASP A 283 34.38 2.72 7.62
C ASP A 283 34.67 3.07 9.09
N ALA A 284 34.18 2.27 10.04
CA ALA A 284 34.43 2.45 11.46
C ALA A 284 35.92 2.33 11.81
N LYS A 285 36.73 1.66 10.98
CA LYS A 285 38.17 1.51 11.22
C LYS A 285 38.88 2.85 11.31
N LYS A 286 38.59 3.77 10.38
CA LYS A 286 39.23 5.08 10.32
C LYS A 286 38.89 5.89 11.57
N GLU A 287 37.61 5.93 11.93
CA GLU A 287 37.14 6.66 13.10
C GLU A 287 37.66 6.06 14.41
N ARG A 288 37.78 4.73 14.50
CA ARG A 288 38.44 4.04 15.62
C ARG A 288 39.90 4.50 15.79
N ASP A 289 40.65 4.53 14.69
CA ASP A 289 42.07 4.89 14.68
C ASP A 289 42.29 6.38 14.97
N MET A 290 41.28 7.23 14.74
CA MET A 290 41.27 8.62 15.19
C MET A 290 40.91 8.74 16.68
N ALA A 291 39.93 7.96 17.15
CA ALA A 291 39.50 7.95 18.54
C ALA A 291 40.63 7.54 19.50
N VAL A 292 41.44 6.54 19.13
CA VAL A 292 42.51 6.01 20.00
C VAL A 292 43.58 7.05 20.35
N GLN A 293 43.79 8.06 19.52
CA GLN A 293 44.75 9.15 19.77
C GLN A 293 44.35 9.99 20.99
N HIS A 294 43.08 9.97 21.33
CA HIS A 294 42.47 10.69 22.46
C HIS A 294 42.21 9.77 23.65
N VAL A 295 42.50 8.46 23.53
CA VAL A 295 42.44 7.49 24.61
C VAL A 295 43.80 7.45 25.32
N GLY A 296 43.81 7.67 26.63
CA GLY A 296 45.05 7.58 27.42
C GLY A 296 45.73 6.21 27.27
N ILE A 297 47.06 6.20 27.22
CA ILE A 297 47.88 5.01 26.89
C ILE A 297 47.59 3.82 27.83
N GLU A 298 47.42 4.07 29.13
CA GLU A 298 47.11 3.03 30.13
C GLU A 298 45.69 2.43 29.97
N SER A 299 44.81 3.08 29.19
CA SER A 299 43.41 2.69 29.00
C SER A 299 43.18 1.80 27.77
N ILE A 300 44.14 1.70 26.84
CA ILE A 300 43.94 1.02 25.54
C ILE A 300 43.56 -0.47 25.71
N LEU A 301 44.24 -1.19 26.61
CA LEU A 301 43.92 -2.60 26.88
C LEU A 301 42.53 -2.76 27.51
N ASN A 302 42.11 -1.79 28.33
CA ASN A 302 40.80 -1.82 28.95
C ASN A 302 39.68 -1.59 27.93
N VAL A 303 39.78 -0.55 27.08
CA VAL A 303 38.79 -0.29 26.01
C VAL A 303 38.68 -1.48 25.05
N GLN A 304 39.80 -2.12 24.68
CA GLN A 304 39.77 -3.32 23.83
C GLN A 304 39.08 -4.51 24.51
N LYS A 305 39.32 -4.70 25.81
CA LYS A 305 38.66 -5.75 26.59
C LYS A 305 37.15 -5.54 26.67
N VAL A 306 36.71 -4.30 26.94
CA VAL A 306 35.28 -3.94 26.97
C VAL A 306 34.65 -4.11 25.59
N ALA A 307 35.31 -3.63 24.52
CA ALA A 307 34.84 -3.83 23.15
C ALA A 307 34.65 -5.31 22.80
N LYS A 308 35.57 -6.20 23.23
CA LYS A 308 35.42 -7.64 23.06
C LYS A 308 34.25 -8.22 23.84
N GLN A 309 33.96 -7.69 25.04
CA GLN A 309 32.79 -8.12 25.83
C GLN A 309 31.49 -7.69 25.15
N ILE A 310 31.39 -6.44 24.71
CA ILE A 310 30.22 -5.91 24.00
C ILE A 310 30.01 -6.65 22.68
N TYR A 311 31.07 -6.87 21.90
CA TYR A 311 31.00 -7.68 20.68
C TYR A 311 30.39 -9.06 20.98
N LYS A 312 30.84 -9.75 22.03
CA LYS A 312 30.26 -11.04 22.43
C LYS A 312 28.79 -10.95 22.85
N LEU A 313 28.35 -9.85 23.48
CA LEU A 313 26.95 -9.65 23.83
C LEU A 313 26.11 -9.50 22.56
N VAL A 314 26.49 -8.58 21.66
CA VAL A 314 25.74 -8.29 20.43
C VAL A 314 25.64 -9.51 19.50
N HIS A 315 26.66 -10.37 19.45
CA HIS A 315 26.65 -11.57 18.59
C HIS A 315 26.02 -12.80 19.25
N ASN A 316 25.50 -12.68 20.47
CA ASN A 316 24.77 -13.74 21.16
C ASN A 316 23.36 -13.25 21.55
N PRO A 317 22.45 -13.05 20.57
CA PRO A 317 21.09 -12.61 20.85
C PRO A 317 20.27 -13.70 21.58
N PRO A 318 19.23 -13.34 22.35
CA PRO A 318 18.81 -11.96 22.61
C PRO A 318 19.73 -11.27 23.62
N VAL A 319 20.08 -10.01 23.34
CA VAL A 319 20.78 -9.15 24.31
C VAL A 319 19.77 -8.72 25.37
N PRO A 320 20.01 -8.97 26.67
CA PRO A 320 19.12 -8.48 27.72
C PRO A 320 19.03 -6.95 27.69
N GLU A 321 17.86 -6.41 28.01
CA GLU A 321 17.63 -4.97 27.97
C GLU A 321 18.64 -4.20 28.82
N HIS A 322 19.24 -3.16 28.23
CA HIS A 322 20.27 -2.28 28.81
C HIS A 322 21.56 -2.98 29.24
N ALA A 323 21.77 -4.26 28.95
CA ALA A 323 22.97 -4.98 29.39
C ALA A 323 24.28 -4.38 28.85
N ILE A 324 24.27 -3.86 27.62
CA ILE A 324 25.45 -3.21 27.05
C ILE A 324 25.66 -1.85 27.72
N MET A 325 24.56 -1.12 27.91
CA MET A 325 24.59 0.18 28.57
C MET A 325 25.09 0.07 30.01
N ASP A 326 24.63 -0.92 30.76
CA ASP A 326 25.04 -1.19 32.15
C ASP A 326 26.53 -1.56 32.25
N LEU A 327 27.04 -2.32 31.28
CA LEU A 327 28.47 -2.61 31.19
C LEU A 327 29.29 -1.33 30.98
N LEU A 328 28.84 -0.45 30.09
CA LEU A 328 29.49 0.84 29.85
C LEU A 328 29.38 1.77 31.07
N ASP A 329 28.20 1.86 31.69
CA ASP A 329 27.91 2.68 32.89
C ASP A 329 28.70 2.23 34.13
N LYS A 330 29.10 0.95 34.17
CA LYS A 330 29.96 0.39 35.23
C LYS A 330 31.44 0.77 35.06
N VAL A 331 31.91 0.87 33.81
CA VAL A 331 33.33 1.11 33.51
C VAL A 331 33.63 2.61 33.33
N TYR A 332 32.67 3.37 32.83
CA TYR A 332 32.82 4.75 32.43
C TYR A 332 31.82 5.65 33.15
N ASP A 333 32.29 6.80 33.65
CA ASP A 333 31.43 7.82 34.23
C ASP A 333 30.72 8.59 33.10
N ARG A 334 29.47 8.21 32.84
CA ARG A 334 28.67 8.71 31.72
C ARG A 334 27.25 9.02 32.15
N SER A 335 26.52 9.70 31.26
CA SER A 335 25.09 9.94 31.44
C SER A 335 24.31 8.62 31.51
N LYS A 336 23.66 8.36 32.64
CA LYS A 336 22.78 7.20 32.85
C LYS A 336 21.33 7.46 32.45
N TYR A 337 21.10 8.26 31.41
CA TYR A 337 19.74 8.56 30.97
C TYR A 337 19.05 7.28 30.48
N ARG A 338 17.84 7.07 30.96
CA ARG A 338 16.87 6.07 30.50
C ARG A 338 15.49 6.74 30.53
N PRO A 339 14.70 6.68 29.46
CA PRO A 339 13.35 7.21 29.48
C PRO A 339 12.49 6.41 30.46
N THR A 340 11.66 7.09 31.23
CA THR A 340 10.64 6.45 32.06
C THR A 340 9.40 6.16 31.23
N ASP A 341 8.57 5.21 31.66
CA ASP A 341 7.28 4.93 30.99
C ASP A 341 6.43 6.21 30.89
N ALA A 342 6.42 7.03 31.95
CA ALA A 342 5.71 8.32 31.93
C ALA A 342 6.28 9.33 30.91
N GLU A 343 7.58 9.33 30.65
CA GLU A 343 8.19 10.16 29.61
C GLU A 343 7.79 9.68 28.20
N LEU A 344 7.76 8.36 27.98
CA LEU A 344 7.36 7.75 26.71
C LEU A 344 5.87 7.95 26.48
N ASP A 345 5.04 7.67 27.47
CA ASP A 345 3.58 7.87 27.43
C ASP A 345 3.22 9.34 27.27
N GLY A 346 3.98 10.27 27.86
CA GLY A 346 3.79 11.70 27.64
C GLY A 346 4.13 12.11 26.20
N ALA A 347 5.23 11.59 25.66
CA ALA A 347 5.65 11.86 24.28
C ALA A 347 4.69 11.24 23.24
N LEU A 348 4.09 10.08 23.55
CA LEU A 348 3.12 9.41 22.68
C LEU A 348 1.67 9.91 22.91
N GLY A 349 1.30 10.27 24.13
CA GLY A 349 -0.05 10.69 24.51
C GLY A 349 -0.37 12.15 24.19
N SER A 350 0.62 13.05 24.20
CA SER A 350 0.43 14.47 23.88
C SER A 350 0.17 14.77 22.40
N ILE A 351 0.27 13.74 21.53
CA ILE A 351 0.21 13.86 20.08
C ILE A 351 -1.04 13.17 19.49
N ASN A 352 -1.66 12.22 20.22
CA ASN A 352 -2.88 11.54 19.77
C ASN A 352 -4.08 12.47 19.47
N GLY A 353 -4.08 13.72 19.97
CA GLY A 353 -5.09 14.73 19.63
C GLY A 353 -4.90 15.44 18.29
N ASP A 354 -3.67 15.44 17.75
CA ASP A 354 -3.28 16.21 16.55
C ASP A 354 -3.01 15.33 15.30
N VAL A 355 -2.90 14.01 15.44
CA VAL A 355 -2.58 13.08 14.31
C VAL A 355 -3.81 12.72 13.47
N SER A 356 -4.89 13.51 13.54
CA SER A 356 -6.14 13.20 12.83
C SER A 356 -6.07 13.51 11.34
N GLU A 357 -6.93 12.86 10.55
CA GLU A 357 -7.18 13.14 9.12
C GLU A 357 -7.38 14.64 8.78
N GLY A 358 -7.64 15.50 9.79
CA GLY A 358 -7.87 16.93 9.65
C GLY A 358 -6.74 17.74 9.01
N ASP A 359 -5.50 17.23 8.96
CA ASP A 359 -4.36 17.92 8.33
C ASP A 359 -4.38 17.86 6.80
N TYR A 360 -5.16 16.95 6.21
CA TYR A 360 -5.29 16.80 4.76
C TYR A 360 -6.76 17.01 4.38
N GLN A 361 -7.12 18.22 3.96
CA GLN A 361 -8.46 18.47 3.41
C GLN A 361 -8.67 17.62 2.15
N SER A 362 -9.78 16.88 2.11
CA SER A 362 -10.19 16.11 0.93
C SER A 362 -10.36 17.04 -0.27
N THR A 363 -9.48 16.91 -1.27
CA THR A 363 -9.74 17.54 -2.57
C THR A 363 -10.78 16.71 -3.31
N PRO A 364 -11.76 17.33 -3.98
CA PRO A 364 -12.79 16.58 -4.70
C PRO A 364 -12.15 15.86 -5.89
N SER A 365 -12.57 14.61 -6.07
CA SER A 365 -12.17 13.73 -7.17
C SER A 365 -12.34 14.43 -8.53
N PRO A 366 -11.27 14.57 -9.34
CA PRO A 366 -11.42 14.90 -10.75
C PRO A 366 -11.12 13.67 -11.62
N ALA A 367 -11.94 13.54 -12.65
CA ALA A 367 -11.87 12.58 -13.73
C ALA A 367 -10.44 12.26 -14.18
N SER A 368 -10.17 10.96 -14.38
CA SER A 368 -9.19 10.38 -15.30
C SER A 368 -8.04 11.31 -15.72
N VAL A 369 -7.01 11.45 -14.88
CA VAL A 369 -5.74 12.04 -15.31
C VAL A 369 -4.68 10.94 -15.33
N SER A 370 -4.34 10.55 -16.55
CA SER A 370 -3.18 9.74 -16.90
C SER A 370 -1.91 10.53 -16.58
N GLY A 371 -1.25 10.19 -15.47
CA GLY A 371 0.05 10.71 -15.10
C GLY A 371 1.05 9.57 -15.02
N SER A 372 1.95 9.47 -16.01
CA SER A 372 3.10 8.59 -15.95
C SER A 372 4.10 9.13 -14.91
N ALA A 373 4.03 8.62 -13.68
CA ALA A 373 5.09 8.80 -12.70
C ALA A 373 6.05 7.60 -12.78
N SER A 374 7.35 7.88 -12.85
CA SER A 374 8.43 6.90 -12.96
C SER A 374 8.37 5.83 -11.87
N ASN A 375 8.38 4.57 -12.31
CA ASN A 375 8.19 3.34 -11.55
C ASN A 375 9.41 2.88 -10.73
N ASP A 376 10.15 3.79 -10.07
CA ASP A 376 11.31 3.36 -9.27
C ASP A 376 11.32 3.96 -7.86
N TRP A 377 10.45 3.38 -7.01
CA TRP A 377 10.49 3.51 -5.55
C TRP A 377 10.44 2.10 -4.93
N SER A 378 11.27 1.18 -5.43
CA SER A 378 11.62 -0.07 -4.74
C SER A 378 12.69 0.14 -3.65
N GLY A 379 13.28 1.32 -3.57
CA GLY A 379 14.06 1.75 -2.42
C GLY A 379 13.15 2.23 -1.30
N ASP A 380 13.61 2.04 -0.06
CA ASP A 380 13.22 2.86 1.09
C ASP A 380 13.04 4.32 0.62
N MET A 381 12.14 5.11 1.23
CA MET A 381 12.25 6.56 1.08
C MET A 381 13.66 6.91 1.57
N VAL A 382 14.61 7.03 0.64
CA VAL A 382 15.99 7.41 0.95
C VAL A 382 15.89 8.89 1.24
N THR A 383 15.39 9.20 2.43
CA THR A 383 15.84 10.39 3.10
C THR A 383 17.34 10.14 3.23
N THR A 384 18.13 10.89 2.46
CA THR A 384 19.56 11.06 2.74
C THR A 384 19.72 11.85 4.04
N GLU A 385 19.01 11.44 5.10
CA GLU A 385 19.24 11.82 6.49
C GLU A 385 20.47 11.04 6.96
N THR A 386 21.57 11.20 6.22
CA THR A 386 22.88 10.80 6.72
C THR A 386 23.17 11.63 7.96
N PHE A 387 23.69 11.01 9.01
CA PHE A 387 24.22 11.65 10.23
C PHE A 387 25.43 12.59 9.95
N THR A 388 25.46 13.23 8.79
CA THR A 388 26.50 14.14 8.30
C THR A 388 25.83 15.42 7.82
N SER A 389 25.76 16.38 8.71
CA SER A 389 25.89 17.80 8.38
C SER A 389 26.71 18.43 9.48
#